data_AF-A0A357N7U5-F1
#
_entry.id   AF-A0A357N7U5-F1
#
_cell.length_a   1.000
_cell.length_b   1.000
_cell.length_c   1.000
_cell.angle_alpha   90.00
_cell.angle_beta   90.00
_cell.angle_gamma   90.00
#
_symmetry.space_group_name_H-M   'P 1'
#
loop_
_entity.id
_entity.type
_entity.pdbx_description
1 polymer ?
#
loop_
_entity_poly.entity_id
_entity_poly.type
_entity_poly.pdbx_seq_one_letter_code
_entity_poly.pdbx_strand_id
1 'polypeptide(L)'
;MAIVRYVLFATDNIVNLPLTPDPCGPRTELYIWGFAGGLYEKDGVIINPQYAVENGCQFFGEASFPSPRIDIDEDDELFITLVNIGLKYRPDLMDPHTIHIHGGHVATQVDGVPELSFGVPMQIFTATGLKKHLKKIKNHNADPNLAITYYFKPDHPGT
;
A
#
# COMPACT_ATOMS: atom_id res chain seq x y z
N MET A 1 -14.77 1.94 19.59
CA MET A 1 -13.37 2.35 19.81
C MET A 1 -12.50 1.11 19.93
N ALA A 2 -12.20 0.56 18.77
CA ALA A 2 -11.13 -0.38 18.53
C ALA A 2 -9.88 0.36 18.01
N ILE A 3 -8.73 -0.26 18.15
CA ILE A 3 -7.49 0.15 17.48
C ILE A 3 -7.31 -0.74 16.26
N VAL A 4 -7.29 -0.15 15.06
CA VAL A 4 -7.25 -0.88 13.79
C VAL A 4 -5.99 -0.49 13.02
N ARG A 5 -5.19 -1.49 12.63
CA ARG A 5 -3.94 -1.27 11.88
C ARG A 5 -4.01 -1.93 10.51
N TYR A 6 -3.85 -1.12 9.47
CA TYR A 6 -3.66 -1.56 8.10
C TYR A 6 -2.19 -1.41 7.72
N VAL A 7 -1.71 -2.32 6.87
CA VAL A 7 -0.40 -2.19 6.23
C VAL A 7 -0.62 -2.21 4.72
N LEU A 8 -0.14 -1.18 4.04
CA LEU A 8 -0.24 -1.02 2.59
C LEU A 8 1.16 -0.98 1.97
N PHE A 9 1.34 -1.78 0.92
CA PHE A 9 2.56 -1.88 0.16
C PHE A 9 2.38 -1.18 -1.19
N ALA A 10 3.04 -0.04 -1.38
CA ALA A 10 3.06 0.65 -2.67
C ALA A 10 3.87 -0.15 -3.69
N THR A 11 3.22 -0.57 -4.78
CA THR A 11 3.81 -1.37 -5.87
C THR A 11 2.94 -1.30 -7.13
N ASP A 12 3.34 -1.94 -8.22
CA ASP A 12 2.57 -1.98 -9.48
C ASP A 12 1.94 -3.35 -9.76
N ASN A 13 1.12 -3.41 -10.80
CA ASN A 13 0.67 -4.66 -11.39
C ASN A 13 0.28 -4.50 -12.86
N ILE A 14 0.08 -5.61 -13.56
CA ILE A 14 -0.68 -5.68 -14.82
C ILE A 14 -1.96 -6.46 -14.52
N VAL A 15 -3.11 -5.81 -14.67
CA VAL A 15 -4.44 -6.41 -14.43
C VAL A 15 -5.24 -6.54 -15.73
N ASN A 16 -6.12 -7.54 -15.79
CA ASN A 16 -6.97 -7.79 -16.97
C ASN A 16 -8.37 -7.22 -16.76
N LEU A 17 -8.62 -6.04 -17.33
CA LEU A 17 -9.93 -5.38 -17.24
C LEU A 17 -10.88 -5.85 -18.35
N PRO A 18 -12.16 -6.08 -18.03
CA PRO A 18 -13.15 -6.43 -19.04
C PRO A 18 -13.41 -5.22 -19.96
N LEU A 19 -13.52 -5.46 -21.27
CA LEU A 19 -13.90 -4.43 -22.25
C LEU A 19 -15.43 -4.35 -22.43
N THR A 20 -16.16 -5.29 -21.86
CA THR A 20 -17.61 -5.43 -21.98
C THR A 20 -18.20 -5.86 -20.62
N PRO A 21 -19.49 -5.64 -20.37
CA PRO A 21 -20.15 -6.15 -19.18
C PRO A 21 -20.20 -7.69 -19.06
N ASP A 22 -19.99 -8.41 -20.17
CA ASP A 22 -19.89 -9.87 -20.17
C ASP A 22 -18.65 -10.34 -19.37
N PRO A 23 -18.82 -11.11 -18.27
CA PRO A 23 -17.72 -11.63 -17.47
C PRO A 23 -16.74 -12.52 -18.26
N CYS A 24 -17.22 -13.18 -19.32
CA CYS A 24 -16.44 -14.04 -20.21
C CYS A 24 -15.98 -13.32 -21.48
N GLY A 25 -16.29 -12.02 -21.61
CA GLY A 25 -15.95 -11.21 -22.77
C GLY A 25 -14.45 -10.89 -22.88
N PRO A 26 -14.06 -10.20 -23.96
CA PRO A 26 -12.66 -9.83 -24.18
C PRO A 26 -12.14 -8.93 -23.05
N ARG A 27 -10.86 -9.12 -22.72
CA ARG A 27 -10.16 -8.36 -21.69
C ARG A 27 -8.95 -7.64 -22.28
N THR A 28 -8.54 -6.57 -21.63
CA THR A 28 -7.31 -5.84 -21.97
C THR A 28 -6.41 -5.77 -20.75
N GLU A 29 -5.11 -5.88 -20.99
CA GLU A 29 -4.09 -5.66 -19.96
C GLU A 29 -3.97 -4.17 -19.69
N LEU A 30 -4.11 -3.79 -18.42
CA LEU A 30 -3.88 -2.45 -17.92
C LEU A 30 -2.75 -2.50 -16.90
N TYR A 31 -1.72 -1.68 -17.14
CA TYR A 31 -0.74 -1.38 -16.11
C TYR A 31 -1.40 -0.51 -15.04
N ILE A 32 -1.27 -0.94 -13.79
CA ILE A 32 -1.72 -0.18 -12.62
C ILE A 32 -0.56 0.06 -11.67
N TRP A 33 -0.67 1.16 -10.95
CA TRP A 33 0.15 1.47 -9.81
C TRP A 33 -0.77 1.78 -8.64
N GLY A 34 -0.51 1.18 -7.49
CA GLY A 34 -1.36 1.30 -6.32
C GLY A 34 -0.81 0.49 -5.17
N PHE A 35 -1.71 -0.20 -4.47
CA PHE A 35 -1.38 -0.88 -3.22
C PHE A 35 -1.70 -2.37 -3.25
N ALA A 36 -0.88 -3.13 -2.55
CA ALA A 36 -1.23 -4.42 -1.98
C ALA A 36 -1.33 -4.29 -0.46
N GLY A 37 -1.80 -5.32 0.25
CA GLY A 37 -1.91 -5.34 1.71
C GLY A 37 -3.35 -5.31 2.23
N GLY A 38 -3.53 -4.81 3.45
CA GLY A 38 -4.85 -4.77 4.09
C GLY A 38 -4.79 -4.73 5.61
N LEU A 39 -5.91 -5.11 6.25
CA LEU A 39 -6.05 -5.17 7.71
C LEU A 39 -5.04 -6.15 8.31
N TYR A 40 -4.09 -5.65 9.10
CA TYR A 40 -3.06 -6.46 9.74
C TYR A 40 -3.46 -6.86 11.17
N GLU A 41 -3.91 -5.90 11.97
CA GLU A 41 -4.16 -6.06 13.40
C GLU A 41 -5.43 -5.30 13.81
N LYS A 42 -6.20 -5.88 14.74
CA LYS A 42 -7.30 -5.20 15.44
C LYS A 42 -7.18 -5.49 16.93
N ASP A 43 -7.17 -4.45 17.76
CA ASP A 43 -7.10 -4.52 19.23
C ASP A 43 -5.94 -5.38 19.77
N GLY A 44 -4.77 -5.28 19.14
CA GLY A 44 -3.59 -6.08 19.50
C GLY A 44 -3.63 -7.54 19.02
N VAL A 45 -4.69 -7.95 18.31
CA VAL A 45 -4.81 -9.27 17.71
C VAL A 45 -4.42 -9.21 16.24
N ILE A 46 -3.41 -9.97 15.85
CA ILE A 46 -3.00 -10.10 14.44
C ILE A 46 -4.08 -10.89 13.69
N ILE A 47 -4.71 -10.24 12.71
CA ILE A 47 -5.76 -10.81 11.87
C ILE A 47 -5.15 -11.46 10.62
N ASN A 48 -4.22 -10.77 9.96
CA ASN A 48 -3.58 -11.21 8.73
C ASN A 48 -2.05 -11.10 8.84
N PRO A 49 -1.35 -12.13 9.37
CA PRO A 49 0.09 -12.08 9.59
C PRO A 49 0.91 -11.89 8.30
N GLN A 50 0.34 -12.24 7.14
CA GLN A 50 0.97 -12.01 5.85
C GLN A 50 1.20 -10.52 5.56
N TYR A 51 0.44 -9.61 6.19
CA TYR A 51 0.58 -8.16 6.02
C TYR A 51 1.54 -7.50 7.02
N ALA A 52 2.28 -8.28 7.83
CA ALA A 52 3.37 -7.71 8.61
C ALA A 52 4.35 -6.96 7.70
N VAL A 53 4.93 -5.85 8.16
CA VAL A 53 5.76 -4.97 7.31
C VAL A 53 6.91 -5.74 6.69
N GLU A 54 7.62 -6.54 7.47
CA GLU A 54 8.74 -7.37 7.02
C GLU A 54 8.37 -8.32 5.89
N ASN A 55 7.11 -8.73 5.80
CA ASN A 55 6.59 -9.64 4.79
C ASN A 55 6.26 -8.94 3.45
N GLY A 56 6.42 -7.62 3.37
CA GLY A 56 5.95 -6.79 2.27
C GLY A 56 6.46 -7.16 0.88
N CYS A 57 7.75 -7.51 0.76
CA CYS A 57 8.35 -7.77 -0.55
C CYS A 57 7.74 -8.98 -1.28
N GLN A 58 7.04 -9.89 -0.60
CA GLN A 58 6.32 -10.98 -1.27
C GLN A 58 5.20 -10.46 -2.20
N PHE A 59 4.68 -9.26 -1.91
CA PHE A 59 3.65 -8.56 -2.69
C PHE A 59 4.23 -7.70 -3.82
N PHE A 60 5.54 -7.78 -4.09
CA PHE A 60 6.17 -7.01 -5.16
C PHE A 60 5.54 -7.34 -6.53
N GLY A 61 4.93 -6.33 -7.15
CA GLY A 61 4.22 -6.48 -8.42
C GLY A 61 2.82 -7.10 -8.28
N GLU A 62 2.18 -7.00 -7.11
CA GLU A 62 0.86 -7.58 -6.79
C GLU A 62 -0.17 -6.51 -6.40
N ALA A 63 -0.03 -5.26 -6.87
CA ALA A 63 -1.04 -4.23 -6.61
C ALA A 63 -2.43 -4.66 -7.11
N SER A 64 -3.48 -4.24 -6.40
CA SER A 64 -4.87 -4.52 -6.77
C SER A 64 -5.59 -3.28 -7.31
N PHE A 65 -6.60 -3.52 -8.16
CA PHE A 65 -7.53 -2.49 -8.61
C PHE A 65 -8.98 -2.99 -8.49
N PRO A 66 -9.83 -2.36 -7.66
CA PRO A 66 -9.50 -1.27 -6.72
C PRO A 66 -8.44 -1.68 -5.69
N SER A 67 -7.78 -0.69 -5.08
CA SER A 67 -6.84 -0.93 -3.99
C SER A 67 -7.53 -1.53 -2.76
N PRO A 68 -6.79 -2.12 -1.80
CA PRO A 68 -7.37 -2.72 -0.61
C PRO A 68 -8.31 -1.76 0.12
N ARG A 69 -9.54 -2.22 0.38
CA ARG A 69 -10.56 -1.43 1.07
C ARG A 69 -10.20 -1.31 2.56
N ILE A 70 -10.33 -0.10 3.07
CA ILE A 70 -10.31 0.17 4.51
C ILE A 70 -11.76 0.37 4.95
N ASP A 71 -12.16 -0.36 5.98
CA ASP A 71 -13.48 -0.26 6.60
C ASP A 71 -13.28 -0.21 8.11
N ILE A 72 -13.83 0.82 8.75
CA ILE A 72 -13.70 1.12 10.18
C ILE A 72 -15.00 1.75 10.68
N ASP A 73 -15.25 1.63 11.98
CA ASP A 73 -16.40 2.27 12.62
C ASP A 73 -16.03 3.70 13.07
N GLU A 74 -17.05 4.55 13.25
CA GLU A 74 -16.89 5.85 13.91
C GLU A 74 -16.22 5.66 15.27
N ASP A 75 -15.38 6.62 15.67
CA ASP A 75 -14.58 6.61 16.89
C ASP A 75 -13.46 5.55 16.98
N ASP A 76 -13.24 4.70 15.97
CA ASP A 76 -12.09 3.78 15.96
C ASP A 76 -10.77 4.51 15.67
N GLU A 77 -9.67 4.00 16.19
CA GLU A 77 -8.33 4.55 15.91
C GLU A 77 -7.71 3.81 14.73
N LEU A 78 -7.62 4.46 13.58
CA LEU A 78 -7.01 3.91 12.37
C LEU A 78 -5.54 4.27 12.28
N PHE A 79 -4.70 3.25 12.13
CA PHE A 79 -3.30 3.36 11.75
C PHE A 79 -3.09 2.72 10.37
N ILE A 80 -2.50 3.45 9.42
CA ILE A 80 -2.12 2.91 8.11
C ILE A 80 -0.61 2.98 7.98
N THR A 81 0.08 1.85 7.93
CA THR A 81 1.51 1.81 7.67
C THR A 81 1.75 1.69 6.17
N LEU A 82 2.39 2.71 5.57
CA LEU A 82 2.84 2.71 4.19
C LEU A 82 4.27 2.22 4.10
N VAL A 83 4.48 1.22 3.24
CA VAL A 83 5.78 0.70 2.87
C VAL A 83 5.91 0.79 1.36
N ASN A 84 6.92 1.48 0.85
CA ASN A 84 7.14 1.58 -0.59
C ASN A 84 8.11 0.49 -1.06
N ILE A 85 7.54 -0.61 -1.53
CA ILE A 85 8.31 -1.76 -2.05
C ILE A 85 8.60 -1.63 -3.54
N GLY A 86 8.33 -0.49 -4.19
CA GLY A 86 8.73 -0.20 -5.56
C GLY A 86 7.98 -0.97 -6.66
N LEU A 87 8.46 -0.79 -7.90
CA LEU A 87 7.74 -1.16 -9.13
C LEU A 87 8.44 -2.30 -9.90
N LYS A 88 7.72 -3.39 -10.15
CA LYS A 88 8.19 -4.60 -10.86
C LYS A 88 8.17 -4.41 -12.38
N TYR A 89 7.11 -3.80 -12.90
CA TYR A 89 6.87 -3.65 -14.33
C TYR A 89 7.42 -2.32 -14.85
N ARG A 90 7.60 -1.32 -13.98
CA ARG A 90 8.29 -0.04 -14.27
C ARG A 90 9.45 0.26 -13.33
N PRO A 91 10.50 -0.60 -13.29
CA PRO A 91 11.65 -0.42 -12.40
C PRO A 91 12.54 0.79 -12.76
N ASP A 92 12.25 1.44 -13.89
CA ASP A 92 12.87 2.68 -14.34
C ASP A 92 12.29 3.94 -13.68
N LEU A 93 11.11 3.85 -13.06
CA LEU A 93 10.47 4.99 -12.40
C LEU A 93 10.90 5.10 -10.94
N MET A 94 11.40 6.30 -10.60
CA MET A 94 11.71 6.69 -9.23
C MET A 94 10.58 7.52 -8.63
N ASP A 95 9.73 6.89 -7.84
CA ASP A 95 8.62 7.58 -7.18
C ASP A 95 8.55 7.30 -5.66
N PRO A 96 8.83 8.32 -4.81
CA PRO A 96 8.44 8.33 -3.41
C PRO A 96 6.93 8.43 -3.27
N HIS A 97 6.33 7.64 -2.38
CA HIS A 97 4.88 7.53 -2.31
C HIS A 97 4.29 8.07 -1.02
N THR A 98 3.04 8.53 -1.07
CA THR A 98 2.28 9.05 0.06
C THR A 98 0.83 8.54 0.01
N ILE A 99 0.14 8.54 1.14
CA ILE A 99 -1.32 8.28 1.22
C ILE A 99 -1.99 9.55 1.72
N HIS A 100 -2.93 10.07 0.93
CA HIS A 100 -3.85 11.12 1.36
C HIS A 100 -5.22 10.55 1.67
N ILE A 101 -5.73 10.83 2.88
CA ILE A 101 -7.05 10.39 3.32
C ILE A 101 -8.05 11.48 2.94
N HIS A 102 -8.71 11.31 1.80
CA HIS A 102 -9.67 12.30 1.30
C HIS A 102 -10.79 12.52 2.32
N GLY A 103 -10.98 13.78 2.75
CA GLY A 103 -11.98 14.13 3.76
C GLY A 103 -11.56 13.80 5.19
N GLY A 104 -10.37 13.24 5.40
CA GLY A 104 -9.81 13.00 6.72
C GLY A 104 -9.14 14.25 7.29
N HIS A 105 -9.31 14.49 8.59
CA HIS A 105 -8.57 15.50 9.33
C HIS A 105 -7.30 14.89 9.94
N VAL A 106 -6.16 15.12 9.28
CA VAL A 106 -4.84 14.61 9.67
C VAL A 106 -3.83 15.75 9.78
N ALA A 107 -2.72 15.53 10.51
CA ALA A 107 -1.67 16.53 10.64
C ALA A 107 -0.94 16.77 9.30
N THR A 108 -0.64 18.03 8.96
CA THR A 108 -0.10 18.42 7.64
C THR A 108 1.13 17.62 7.19
N GLN A 109 2.02 17.26 8.12
CA GLN A 109 3.24 16.51 7.81
C GLN A 109 2.98 15.07 7.32
N VAL A 110 1.80 14.52 7.65
CA VAL A 110 1.35 13.17 7.29
C VAL A 110 -0.01 13.22 6.57
N ASP A 111 -0.35 14.35 5.94
CA ASP A 111 -1.58 14.48 5.17
C ASP A 111 -1.53 13.73 3.84
N GLY A 112 -0.33 13.43 3.36
CA GLY A 112 -0.12 12.76 2.08
C GLY A 112 -0.20 13.69 0.86
N VAL A 113 -0.21 15.01 1.07
CA VAL A 113 -0.02 15.99 -0.01
C VAL A 113 1.48 16.03 -0.35
N PRO A 114 1.90 15.63 -1.56
CA PRO A 114 3.31 15.38 -1.87
C PRO A 114 4.27 16.56 -1.60
N GLU A 115 3.78 17.79 -1.73
CA GLU A 115 4.59 19.00 -1.54
C GLU A 115 4.86 19.33 -0.07
N LEU A 116 4.04 18.82 0.85
CA LEU A 116 4.04 19.20 2.28
C LEU A 116 4.26 18.02 3.23
N SER A 117 3.98 16.80 2.77
CA SER A 117 4.08 15.58 3.56
C SER A 117 5.36 14.81 3.30
N PHE A 118 5.74 13.96 4.26
CA PHE A 118 6.86 13.05 4.07
C PHE A 118 6.53 11.93 3.09
N GLY A 119 7.26 11.86 1.98
CA GLY A 119 7.20 10.75 1.02
C GLY A 119 8.00 9.54 1.49
N VAL A 120 7.42 8.35 1.35
CA VAL A 120 8.10 7.08 1.64
C VAL A 120 8.95 6.68 0.42
N PRO A 121 10.29 6.65 0.55
CA PRO A 121 11.16 6.26 -0.55
C PRO A 121 11.03 4.76 -0.84
N MET A 122 11.25 4.39 -2.10
CA MET A 122 11.28 2.98 -2.49
C MET A 122 12.48 2.25 -1.88
N GLN A 123 12.21 1.15 -1.19
CA GLN A 123 13.23 0.36 -0.50
C GLN A 123 14.07 -0.52 -1.45
N ILE A 124 13.55 -0.87 -2.62
CA ILE A 124 14.28 -1.74 -3.56
C ILE A 124 15.56 -1.09 -4.08
N PHE A 125 15.64 0.25 -4.11
CA PHE A 125 16.85 0.97 -4.53
C PHE A 125 17.98 0.92 -3.51
N THR A 126 17.66 0.66 -2.24
CA THR A 126 18.66 0.56 -1.17
C THR A 126 19.12 -0.89 -0.94
N ALA A 127 18.27 -1.88 -1.24
CA ALA A 127 18.57 -3.28 -0.92
C ALA A 127 19.51 -4.00 -1.90
N THR A 128 19.47 -3.72 -3.21
CA THR A 128 20.37 -4.40 -4.17
C THR A 128 20.58 -3.62 -5.45
N GLY A 129 21.83 -3.52 -5.89
CA GLY A 129 22.21 -2.92 -7.18
C GLY A 129 21.28 -3.37 -8.32
N LEU A 130 20.69 -2.37 -8.97
CA LEU A 130 19.67 -2.43 -10.00
C LEU A 130 19.85 -3.62 -10.97
N LYS A 131 18.77 -4.38 -11.18
CA LYS A 131 18.55 -5.45 -12.19
C LYS A 131 18.92 -6.90 -11.87
N LYS A 132 20.00 -7.22 -11.12
CA LYS A 132 20.41 -8.65 -10.99
C LYS A 132 19.53 -9.50 -10.05
N HIS A 133 18.70 -8.88 -9.20
CA HIS A 133 18.01 -9.59 -8.12
C HIS A 133 16.47 -9.48 -8.12
N LEU A 134 15.84 -8.85 -9.13
CA LEU A 134 14.37 -8.75 -9.22
C LEU A 134 13.65 -10.12 -9.05
N LYS A 135 14.26 -11.21 -9.56
CA LYS A 135 13.73 -12.58 -9.45
C LYS A 135 13.68 -13.14 -8.01
N LYS A 136 14.42 -12.56 -7.07
CA LYS A 136 14.49 -13.01 -5.67
C LYS A 136 13.81 -12.05 -4.69
N ILE A 137 13.31 -10.89 -5.16
CA ILE A 137 12.76 -9.83 -4.29
C ILE A 137 11.67 -10.35 -3.36
N LYS A 138 10.80 -11.24 -3.86
CA LYS A 138 9.74 -11.85 -3.05
C LYS A 138 10.23 -12.70 -1.87
N ASN A 139 11.53 -13.02 -1.81
CA ASN A 139 12.16 -13.77 -0.72
C ASN A 139 12.94 -12.87 0.25
N HIS A 140 12.94 -11.55 0.03
CA HIS A 140 13.54 -10.58 0.94
C HIS A 140 12.48 -10.03 1.90
N ASN A 141 12.94 -9.44 3.00
CA ASN A 141 12.06 -8.69 3.88
C ASN A 141 12.04 -7.21 3.48
N ALA A 142 10.92 -6.53 3.69
CA ALA A 142 10.91 -5.07 3.65
C ALA A 142 11.58 -4.54 4.93
N ASP A 143 12.24 -3.39 4.84
CA ASP A 143 12.85 -2.70 5.98
C ASP A 143 11.76 -1.93 6.74
N PRO A 144 11.44 -2.31 7.99
CA PRO A 144 10.45 -1.61 8.79
C PRO A 144 10.86 -0.18 9.15
N ASN A 145 12.14 0.18 9.05
CA ASN A 145 12.62 1.53 9.33
C ASN A 145 12.40 2.50 8.15
N LEU A 146 12.00 1.99 6.99
CA LEU A 146 11.70 2.77 5.79
C LEU A 146 10.20 2.74 5.50
N ALA A 147 9.40 3.02 6.53
CA ALA A 147 7.94 3.08 6.48
C ALA A 147 7.43 4.31 7.24
N ILE A 148 6.22 4.78 6.90
CA ILE A 148 5.51 5.84 7.62
C ILE A 148 4.16 5.30 8.06
N THR A 149 3.72 5.66 9.27
CA THR A 149 2.38 5.32 9.77
C THR A 149 1.52 6.57 9.84
N TYR A 150 0.41 6.55 9.11
CA TYR A 150 -0.65 7.54 9.15
C TYR A 150 -1.59 7.22 10.31
N TYR A 151 -2.07 8.25 11.01
CA TYR A 151 -3.08 8.13 12.05
C TYR A 151 -4.30 8.94 11.66
N PHE A 152 -5.47 8.34 11.78
CA PHE A 152 -6.75 8.99 11.56
C PHE A 152 -7.78 8.43 12.54
N LYS A 153 -8.64 9.30 13.04
CA LYS A 153 -9.80 8.91 13.85
C LYS A 153 -11.04 9.50 13.16
N PRO A 154 -11.95 8.68 12.60
CA PRO A 154 -13.18 9.18 12.00
C PRO A 154 -14.10 9.73 13.09
N ASP A 155 -14.56 10.95 12.88
CA ASP A 155 -15.57 11.65 13.68
C ASP A 155 -16.98 11.52 13.10
N HIS A 156 -17.11 11.10 11.84
CA HIS A 156 -18.37 10.97 11.13
C HIS A 156 -18.36 9.72 10.22
N PRO A 157 -19.52 9.06 10.02
CA PRO A 157 -19.64 7.98 9.05
C PRO A 157 -19.65 8.53 7.61
N GLY A 158 -19.10 7.76 6.66
CA GLY A 158 -19.02 8.18 5.26
C GLY A 158 -18.38 7.14 4.35
N THR A 159 -18.13 7.56 3.10
CA THR A 159 -17.38 6.82 2.08
C THR A 159 -16.33 7.70 1.45
#